data_AF-A0A2A5EKQ2-F1
#
_entry.id   AF-A0A2A5EKQ2-F1
#
_cell.length_a   1.000
_cell.length_b   1.000
_cell.length_c   1.000
_cell.angle_alpha   90.00
_cell.angle_beta   90.00
_cell.angle_gamma   90.00
#
_symmetry.space_group_name_H-M   'P 1'
#
loop_
_entity.id
_entity.type
_entity.pdbx_description
1 polymer ?
#
loop_
_entity_poly.entity_id
_entity_poly.type
_entity_poly.pdbx_seq_one_letter_code
_entity_poly.pdbx_strand_id
1 'polypeptide(L)'
;MARARTLDDDLLIKVMKRAARPLSAYDLLDLLPDEPKPKPPVIYRALDRLSAKGQVHRIESLKAFIACDGHKHNHETVFTICTDCNKVEEIEDHGLCDLMSIWKQKTNFTAQQKTFEILGQCAKCLAA
;
A
#
# COMPACT_ATOMS: atom_id res chain seq x y z
N MET A 1 -2.52 1.81 35.35
CA MET A 1 -1.94 1.03 34.23
C MET A 1 -2.22 1.82 32.94
N ALA A 2 -1.19 2.43 32.36
CA ALA A 2 -1.35 3.30 31.19
C ALA A 2 -1.82 2.47 29.98
N ARG A 3 -2.98 2.81 29.40
CA ARG A 3 -3.39 2.27 28.10
C ARG A 3 -2.29 2.61 27.10
N ALA A 4 -1.72 1.59 26.44
CA ALA A 4 -0.82 1.80 25.32
C ALA A 4 -1.52 2.74 24.34
N ARG A 5 -0.99 3.95 24.17
CA ARG A 5 -1.52 4.91 23.20
C ARG A 5 -1.41 4.25 21.83
N THR A 6 -2.55 3.89 21.26
CA THR A 6 -2.61 3.35 19.89
C THR A 6 -2.04 4.41 18.97
N LEU A 7 -1.12 4.00 18.09
CA LEU A 7 -0.60 4.87 17.03
C LEU A 7 -1.79 5.45 16.26
N ASP A 8 -1.74 6.75 15.99
CA ASP A 8 -2.81 7.48 15.31
C ASP A 8 -2.86 7.07 13.83
N ASP A 9 -3.88 6.28 13.49
CA ASP A 9 -4.13 5.75 12.15
C ASP A 9 -4.34 6.89 11.13
N ASP A 10 -5.04 7.96 11.53
CA ASP A 10 -5.33 9.11 10.66
C ASP A 10 -4.05 9.90 10.34
N LEU A 11 -3.14 10.00 11.32
CA LEU A 11 -1.83 10.61 11.11
C LEU A 11 -0.99 9.83 10.09
N LEU A 12 -0.94 8.49 10.21
CA LEU A 12 -0.21 7.65 9.26
C LEU A 12 -0.75 7.81 7.84
N ILE A 13 -2.07 7.75 7.67
CA ILE A 13 -2.72 7.95 6.36
C ILE A 13 -2.39 9.33 5.82
N LYS A 14 -2.47 10.38 6.65
CA LYS A 14 -2.16 11.75 6.24
C LYS A 14 -0.71 11.93 5.80
N VAL A 15 0.23 11.28 6.47
CA VAL A 15 1.66 11.29 6.07
C VAL A 15 1.83 10.59 4.72
N MET A 16 1.22 9.41 4.53
CA MET A 16 1.28 8.69 3.26
C MET A 16 0.64 9.48 2.10
N LYS A 17 -0.53 10.10 2.30
CA LYS A 17 -1.20 10.90 1.25
C LYS A 17 -0.42 12.14 0.81
N ARG A 18 0.48 12.65 1.66
CA ARG A 18 1.35 13.79 1.33
C ARG A 18 2.64 13.39 0.63
N ALA A 19 2.99 12.10 0.69
CA ALA A 19 4.21 11.61 0.06
C ALA A 19 4.01 11.43 -1.45
N ALA A 20 5.01 11.83 -2.23
CA ALA A 20 5.02 11.63 -3.68
C ALA A 20 5.43 10.21 -4.10
N ARG A 21 5.83 9.37 -3.14
CA ARG A 21 6.25 7.98 -3.31
C ARG A 21 5.70 7.12 -2.17
N PRO A 22 5.57 5.80 -2.36
CA PRO A 22 5.33 4.89 -1.25
C PRO A 22 6.39 5.05 -0.15
N LEU A 23 5.95 4.91 1.09
CA LEU A 23 6.80 5.04 2.26
C LEU A 23 7.04 3.68 2.90
N SER A 24 8.30 3.35 3.19
CA SER A 24 8.61 2.21 4.04
C SER A 24 8.11 2.45 5.47
N ALA A 25 8.02 1.38 6.26
CA ALA A 25 7.73 1.50 7.68
C ALA A 25 8.75 2.41 8.40
N TYR A 26 10.00 2.44 7.96
CA TYR A 26 11.04 3.30 8.54
C TYR A 26 10.90 4.75 8.10
N ASP A 27 10.61 5.02 6.81
CA ASP A 27 10.27 6.37 6.35
C ASP A 27 9.12 6.96 7.20
N LEU A 28 8.10 6.15 7.49
CA LEU A 28 6.98 6.56 8.34
C LEU A 28 7.42 6.85 9.78
N LEU A 29 8.31 6.06 10.36
CA LEU A 29 8.85 6.32 11.71
C LEU A 29 9.59 7.66 11.78
N ASP A 30 10.32 8.00 10.72
CA ASP A 30 11.10 9.24 10.64
C ASP A 30 10.21 10.48 10.43
N LEU A 31 9.08 10.32 9.75
CA LEU A 31 8.11 11.39 9.48
C LEU A 31 7.12 11.64 10.63
N LEU A 32 7.05 10.75 11.62
CA LEU A 32 6.22 10.92 12.80
C LEU A 32 6.86 11.91 13.81
N PRO A 33 6.04 12.69 14.55
CA PRO A 33 6.54 13.66 15.53
C PRO A 33 7.38 12.99 16.64
N ASP A 34 8.35 13.74 17.17
CA ASP A 34 9.52 13.14 17.81
C ASP A 34 9.30 12.42 19.14
N GLU A 35 8.22 12.61 19.91
CA GLU A 35 8.10 11.92 21.21
C GLU A 35 6.67 11.55 21.67
N PRO A 36 6.46 10.32 22.19
CA PRO A 36 7.34 9.16 22.07
C PRO A 36 7.20 8.51 20.68
N LYS A 37 8.31 8.35 19.94
CA LYS A 37 8.31 7.59 18.67
C LYS A 37 7.88 6.14 18.89
N PRO A 38 6.99 5.58 18.06
CA PRO A 38 6.61 4.19 18.16
C PRO A 38 7.79 3.28 17.82
N LYS A 39 7.88 2.12 18.47
CA LYS A 39 8.86 1.09 18.10
C LYS A 39 8.44 0.42 16.77
N PRO A 40 9.38 -0.16 15.99
CA PRO A 40 9.05 -0.82 14.72
C PRO A 40 7.88 -1.82 14.80
N PRO A 41 7.77 -2.71 15.81
CA PRO A 41 6.62 -3.64 15.88
C PRO A 41 5.27 -2.94 16.00
N VAL A 42 5.22 -1.72 16.56
CA VAL A 42 3.98 -0.94 16.69
C VAL A 42 3.54 -0.39 15.34
N ILE A 43 4.47 0.08 14.50
CA ILE A 43 4.12 0.61 13.19
C ILE A 43 3.67 -0.50 12.24
N TYR A 44 4.35 -1.66 12.23
CA TYR A 44 3.90 -2.81 11.44
C TYR A 44 2.50 -3.27 11.84
N ARG A 45 2.20 -3.36 13.15
CA ARG A 45 0.84 -3.68 13.63
C ARG A 45 -0.22 -2.66 13.23
N ALA A 46 0.15 -1.38 13.12
CA ALA A 46 -0.76 -0.36 12.61
C ALA A 46 -0.99 -0.52 11.11
N LEU A 47 0.08 -0.74 10.34
CA LEU A 47 0.02 -0.96 8.90
C LEU A 47 -0.77 -2.21 8.54
N ASP A 48 -0.59 -3.32 9.28
CA ASP A 48 -1.36 -4.56 9.08
C ASP A 48 -2.86 -4.32 9.31
N ARG A 49 -3.21 -3.59 10.37
CA ARG A 49 -4.59 -3.22 10.67
C ARG A 49 -5.18 -2.31 9.60
N LEU A 50 -4.44 -1.32 9.11
CA LEU A 50 -4.87 -0.41 8.06
C LEU A 50 -5.05 -1.13 6.73
N SER A 51 -4.15 -2.07 6.43
CA SER A 51 -4.23 -2.93 5.23
C SER A 51 -5.46 -3.84 5.29
N ALA A 52 -5.73 -4.45 6.45
CA ALA A 52 -6.91 -5.28 6.66
C ALA A 52 -8.23 -4.50 6.49
N LYS A 53 -8.23 -3.19 6.72
CA LYS A 53 -9.39 -2.29 6.50
C LYS A 53 -9.45 -1.73 5.06
N GLY A 54 -8.47 -2.04 4.21
CA GLY A 54 -8.36 -1.48 2.86
C GLY A 54 -8.04 0.02 2.82
N GLN A 55 -7.49 0.58 3.92
CA GLN A 55 -7.14 2.01 4.01
C GLN A 55 -5.72 2.29 3.53
N VAL A 56 -4.87 1.26 3.47
CA VAL A 56 -3.48 1.30 3.03
C VAL A 56 -3.22 0.08 2.16
N HIS A 57 -2.47 0.27 1.08
CA HIS A 57 -1.96 -0.82 0.24
C HIS A 57 -0.47 -1.02 0.50
N ARG A 58 -0.05 -2.28 0.47
CA ARG A 58 1.35 -2.66 0.53
C ARG A 58 1.88 -2.89 -0.89
N ILE A 59 2.98 -2.22 -1.20
CA ILE A 59 3.75 -2.40 -2.42
C ILE A 59 4.88 -3.38 -2.08
N GLU A 60 4.74 -4.63 -2.52
CA GLU A 60 5.61 -5.75 -2.15
C GLU A 60 7.01 -5.59 -2.74
N SER A 61 7.13 -5.18 -4.00
CA SER A 61 8.44 -4.96 -4.64
C SER A 61 9.29 -3.88 -3.96
N LEU A 62 8.64 -2.84 -3.39
CA LEU A 62 9.31 -1.75 -2.70
C LEU A 62 9.37 -1.93 -1.17
N LYS A 63 8.68 -2.94 -0.62
CA LYS A 63 8.47 -3.12 0.83
C LYS A 63 7.93 -1.84 1.49
N ALA A 64 7.00 -1.19 0.80
CA ALA A 64 6.50 0.13 1.13
C ALA A 64 4.97 0.16 1.18
N PHE A 65 4.41 1.28 1.66
CA PHE A 65 2.99 1.46 1.90
C PHE A 65 2.50 2.76 1.27
N ILE A 66 1.27 2.73 0.75
CA ILE A 66 0.57 3.89 0.21
C ILE A 66 -0.85 3.94 0.80
N ALA A 67 -1.35 5.14 1.07
CA ALA A 67 -2.74 5.30 1.51
C ALA A 67 -3.68 5.05 0.33
N CYS A 68 -4.80 4.37 0.59
CA CYS A 68 -5.86 4.20 -0.40
C CYS A 68 -6.59 5.53 -0.65
N ASP A 69 -6.96 5.78 -1.90
CA ASP A 69 -7.71 6.96 -2.32
C ASP A 69 -9.23 6.88 -2.08
N GLY A 70 -9.71 5.78 -1.48
CA GLY A 70 -11.09 5.69 -0.94
C GLY A 70 -12.11 5.15 -1.92
N HIS A 71 -11.65 4.48 -2.99
CA HIS A 71 -12.52 3.75 -3.88
C HIS A 71 -13.11 2.53 -3.15
N LYS A 72 -14.42 2.28 -3.33
CA LYS A 72 -15.04 1.06 -2.80
C LYS A 72 -14.40 -0.12 -3.53
N HIS A 73 -13.56 -0.88 -2.82
CA HIS A 73 -12.79 -2.03 -3.30
C HIS A 73 -13.66 -3.20 -3.78
N ASN A 74 -14.36 -3.00 -4.90
CA ASN A 74 -15.02 -4.09 -5.61
C ASN A 74 -14.30 -4.43 -6.92
N HIS A 75 -13.12 -3.83 -7.16
CA HIS A 75 -12.25 -4.06 -8.29
C HIS A 75 -10.83 -4.43 -7.85
N GLU A 76 -10.09 -5.12 -8.71
CA GLU A 76 -8.67 -5.38 -8.49
C GLU A 76 -7.87 -4.12 -8.83
N THR A 77 -6.89 -3.81 -7.98
CA THR A 77 -5.99 -2.68 -8.16
C THR A 77 -4.65 -3.16 -8.72
N VAL A 78 -4.13 -2.46 -9.74
CA VAL A 78 -2.78 -2.66 -10.28
C VAL A 78 -1.91 -1.47 -9.92
N PHE A 79 -0.71 -1.75 -9.43
CA PHE A 79 0.29 -0.72 -9.19
C PHE A 79 1.34 -0.74 -10.30
N THR A 80 1.54 0.38 -10.97
CA THR A 80 2.71 0.57 -11.84
C THR A 80 3.82 1.23 -11.04
N ILE A 81 5.05 0.75 -11.21
CA ILE A 81 6.17 1.11 -10.35
C ILE A 81 7.36 1.47 -11.24
N CYS A 82 7.83 2.71 -11.12
CA CYS A 82 9.02 3.16 -11.82
C CYS A 82 10.28 2.63 -11.12
N THR A 83 11.12 1.88 -11.85
CA THR A 83 12.37 1.32 -11.31
C THR A 83 13.44 2.36 -10.99
N ASP A 84 13.33 3.57 -11.55
CA ASP A 84 14.36 4.61 -11.42
C ASP A 84 14.03 5.60 -10.30
N CYS A 85 12.78 6.07 -10.24
CA CYS A 85 12.36 7.07 -9.26
C CYS A 85 11.43 6.52 -8.16
N ASN A 86 11.06 5.24 -8.22
CA ASN A 86 10.11 4.60 -7.30
C ASN A 86 8.72 5.28 -7.25
N LYS A 87 8.36 6.04 -8.28
CA LYS A 87 6.99 6.56 -8.43
C LYS A 87 6.05 5.38 -8.59
N VAL A 88 4.94 5.41 -7.86
CA VAL A 88 3.87 4.43 -7.97
C VAL A 88 2.58 5.11 -8.40
N GLU A 89 1.89 4.51 -9.36
CA GLU A 89 0.55 4.92 -9.79
C GLU A 89 -0.42 3.75 -9.63
N GLU A 90 -1.60 4.06 -9.13
CA GLU A 90 -2.71 3.13 -8.97
C GLU A 90 -3.55 3.11 -10.26
N ILE A 91 -3.86 1.92 -10.76
CA ILE A 91 -4.74 1.70 -11.91
C ILE A 91 -5.88 0.77 -11.49
N GLU A 92 -7.11 1.21 -11.74
CA GLU A 92 -8.31 0.39 -11.56
C GLU A 92 -8.58 -0.44 -12.82
N ASP A 93 -8.57 -1.77 -12.71
CA ASP A 93 -8.86 -2.67 -13.84
C ASP A 93 -9.98 -3.65 -13.49
N HIS A 94 -11.12 -3.48 -14.16
CA HIS A 94 -12.29 -4.32 -13.96
C HIS A 94 -12.15 -5.70 -14.64
N GLY A 95 -11.36 -5.80 -15.72
CA GLY A 95 -11.13 -7.05 -16.44
C GLY A 95 -10.32 -8.06 -15.63
N LEU A 96 -9.44 -7.59 -14.73
CA LEU A 96 -8.74 -8.46 -13.79
C LEU A 96 -9.67 -9.22 -12.84
N CYS A 97 -10.76 -8.58 -12.37
CA CYS A 97 -11.75 -9.27 -11.53
C CYS A 97 -12.39 -10.46 -12.25
N ASP A 98 -12.74 -10.27 -13.52
CA ASP A 98 -13.35 -11.30 -14.36
C ASP A 98 -12.38 -12.46 -14.57
N LEU A 99 -11.11 -12.16 -14.88
CA LEU A 99 -10.05 -13.16 -15.04
C LEU A 99 -9.83 -13.97 -13.76
N MET A 100 -9.80 -13.32 -12.59
CA MET A 100 -9.67 -14.02 -11.30
C MET A 100 -10.87 -14.93 -11.02
N SER A 101 -12.08 -14.49 -11.38
CA SER A 101 -13.30 -15.28 -11.23
C SER A 101 -13.26 -16.55 -12.09
N ILE A 102 -12.78 -16.42 -13.33
CA ILE A 102 -12.57 -17.56 -14.24
C ILE A 102 -11.53 -18.54 -13.67
N TRP A 103 -10.41 -18.05 -13.14
CA TRP A 103 -9.37 -18.91 -12.57
C TRP A 103 -9.87 -19.69 -11.36
N LYS A 104 -10.62 -19.04 -10.47
CA LYS A 104 -11.26 -19.71 -9.32
C LYS A 104 -12.15 -20.86 -9.79
N GLN A 105 -12.98 -20.64 -10.81
CA GLN A 105 -13.88 -21.67 -11.35
C GLN A 105 -13.11 -22.83 -12.01
N LYS A 106 -12.02 -22.53 -12.73
CA LYS A 106 -11.24 -23.56 -13.44
C LYS A 106 -10.37 -24.42 -12.52
N THR A 107 -9.88 -23.85 -11.42
CA THR A 107 -8.85 -24.48 -10.58
C THR A 107 -9.32 -24.83 -9.18
N ASN A 108 -10.51 -24.37 -8.77
CA ASN A 108 -10.96 -24.35 -7.37
C ASN A 108 -9.98 -23.64 -6.41
N PHE A 109 -9.09 -22.80 -6.93
CA PHE A 109 -8.12 -22.06 -6.13
C PHE A 109 -8.78 -20.87 -5.42
N THR A 110 -8.63 -20.81 -4.09
CA THR A 110 -9.10 -19.67 -3.29
C THR A 110 -7.90 -18.83 -2.87
N ALA A 111 -7.71 -17.70 -3.54
CA ALA A 111 -6.64 -16.76 -3.21
C ALA A 111 -6.88 -16.14 -1.83
N GLN A 112 -5.85 -16.15 -0.98
CA GLN A 112 -5.85 -15.45 0.31
C GLN A 112 -5.45 -13.98 0.17
N GLN A 113 -4.57 -13.68 -0.77
CA GLN A 113 -4.11 -12.34 -1.12
C GLN A 113 -3.87 -12.26 -2.62
N LYS A 114 -4.09 -11.07 -3.20
CA LYS A 114 -3.82 -10.75 -4.60
C LYS A 114 -2.99 -9.48 -4.63
N THR A 115 -1.94 -9.47 -5.44
CA THR A 115 -1.09 -8.31 -5.64
C THR A 115 -0.73 -8.25 -7.12
N PHE A 116 -0.98 -7.11 -7.77
CA PHE A 116 -0.63 -6.87 -9.16
C PHE A 116 0.32 -5.68 -9.23
N GLU A 117 1.56 -5.94 -9.62
CA GLU A 117 2.62 -4.93 -9.72
C GLU A 117 3.28 -5.03 -11.10
N ILE A 118 3.36 -3.90 -11.78
CA ILE A 118 4.04 -3.77 -13.08
C ILE A 118 5.25 -2.87 -12.87
N LEU A 119 6.44 -3.44 -13.03
CA LEU A 119 7.69 -2.70 -12.94
C LEU A 119 8.10 -2.21 -14.32
N GLY A 120 8.49 -0.93 -14.41
CA GLY A 120 8.92 -0.31 -15.66
C GLY A 120 9.51 1.09 -15.43
N GLN A 121 9.50 1.94 -16.46
CA GLN A 121 9.94 3.33 -16.35
C GLN A 121 8.77 4.28 -16.59
N CYS A 122 8.64 5.30 -15.75
CA CYS A 122 7.62 6.34 -15.96
C CYS A 122 8.02 7.29 -17.10
N ALA A 123 7.05 7.99 -17.67
CA ALA A 123 7.27 8.94 -18.77
C ALA A 123 8.36 10.00 -18.46
N LYS A 124 8.48 10.42 -17.19
CA LYS A 124 9.51 11.37 -16.77
C LYS A 124 10.93 10.78 -16.82
N CYS A 125 11.09 9.51 -16.45
CA CYS A 125 12.39 8.83 -16.45
C CYS A 125 12.79 8.39 -17.86
N LEU A 126 11.84 8.05 -18.73
CA LEU A 126 12.11 7.74 -20.14
C LEU A 126 12.54 8.97 -20.94
N ALA A 127 12.12 10.17 -20.53
CA ALA A 127 12.46 11.42 -21.19
C ALA A 127 13.75 12.09 -20.64
N ALA A 128 14.39 11.48 -19.64
CA ALA A 128 15.56 12.00 -18.93
C ALA A 128 16.89 11.51 -19.53
#